data_AF-A0A6G7YED7-F1
#
_entry.id   AF-A0A6G7YED7-F1
#
_cell.length_a   1.000
_cell.length_b   1.000
_cell.length_c   1.000
_cell.angle_alpha   90.00
_cell.angle_beta   90.00
_cell.angle_gamma   90.00
#
_symmetry.space_group_name_H-M   'P 1'
#
loop_
_entity.id
_entity.type
_entity.pdbx_description
1 polymer ?
#
loop_
_entity_poly.entity_id
_entity_poly.type
_entity_poly.pdbx_seq_one_letter_code
_entity_poly.pdbx_strand_id
1 'polypeptide(L)' 'MRFVPYQPFLATLWLSRIGRSSFTVAAEIRVQEGGHPAVTWECVNVLWDHATQTSWPITDSVRADLERYLGDPLPTRG' A
#
# COMPACT_ATOMS: atom_id res chain seq x y z
N MET A 1 16.32 13.74 4.12
CA MET A 1 16.93 12.64 3.33
C MET A 1 17.85 13.22 2.27
N ARG A 2 19.01 12.61 2.04
CA ARG A 2 19.87 12.92 0.89
C ARG A 2 19.49 12.00 -0.27
N PHE A 3 19.33 12.53 -1.48
CA PHE A 3 19.22 11.71 -2.68
C PHE A 3 20.53 10.94 -2.88
N VAL A 4 20.45 9.62 -2.96
CA VAL A 4 21.60 8.76 -3.28
C VAL A 4 21.19 7.94 -4.50
N PRO A 5 21.80 8.19 -5.67
CA PRO A 5 21.43 7.49 -6.88
C PRO A 5 21.78 6.00 -6.76
N TYR A 6 20.89 5.15 -7.27
CA TYR A 6 21.09 3.71 -7.45
C TYR A 6 21.34 2.87 -6.19
N GLN A 7 21.09 3.39 -4.98
CA GLN A 7 21.07 2.53 -3.79
C GLN A 7 19.77 1.70 -3.74
N PRO A 8 19.84 0.38 -3.49
CA PRO A 8 18.64 -0.41 -3.27
C PRO A 8 18.00 -0.04 -1.93
N PHE A 9 16.68 -0.13 -1.87
CA PHE A 9 15.91 0.00 -0.63
C PHE A 9 15.16 -1.30 -0.37
N LEU A 10 14.91 -1.58 0.91
CA LEU A 10 14.01 -2.64 1.34
C LEU A 10 12.63 -2.05 1.54
N ALA A 11 11.66 -2.51 0.78
CA ALA A 11 10.27 -2.08 0.89
C ALA A 11 9.42 -3.21 1.49
N THR A 12 8.72 -2.90 2.57
CA THR A 12 7.68 -3.76 3.15
C THR A 12 6.35 -3.09 2.88
N LEU A 13 5.44 -3.78 2.20
CA LEU A 13 4.12 -3.28 1.83
C LEU A 13 3.05 -4.21 2.38
N TRP A 14 1.94 -3.64 2.83
CA TRP A 14 0.77 -4.37 3.29
C TRP A 14 -0.48 -3.54 3.03
N LEU A 15 -1.65 -4.16 3.20
CA LEU A 15 -2.93 -3.45 3.10
C LEU A 15 -3.41 -3.06 4.48
N SER A 16 -3.78 -1.78 4.66
CA SER A 16 -4.37 -1.29 5.92
C SER A 16 -5.90 -1.25 5.88
N ARG A 17 -6.48 -1.26 4.67
CA ARG A 17 -7.94 -1.22 4.47
C ARG A 17 -8.33 -1.76 3.10
N ILE A 18 -9.41 -2.52 3.02
CA ILE A 18 -10.02 -2.97 1.76
C ILE A 18 -11.47 -2.49 1.72
N GLY A 19 -11.77 -1.54 0.83
CA GLY A 19 -13.11 -1.02 0.55
C GLY A 19 -13.82 -1.84 -0.53
N ARG A 20 -14.87 -1.28 -1.14
CA ARG A 20 -15.62 -1.94 -2.22
C ARG A 20 -14.91 -1.86 -3.56
N SER A 21 -14.34 -0.71 -3.90
CA SER A 21 -13.66 -0.42 -5.17
C SER A 21 -12.35 0.33 -4.93
N SER A 22 -11.78 0.16 -3.74
CA SER A 22 -10.52 0.78 -3.35
C SER A 22 -9.86 -0.06 -2.27
N PHE A 23 -8.56 0.12 -2.09
CA PHE A 23 -7.80 -0.42 -0.98
C PHE A 23 -6.67 0.53 -0.63
N THR A 24 -6.26 0.50 0.63
CA THR A 24 -5.18 1.33 1.14
C THR A 24 -3.93 0.48 1.29
N VAL A 25 -2.86 0.89 0.63
CA VAL A 25 -1.52 0.31 0.78
C VAL A 25 -0.77 1.15 1.79
N ALA A 26 -0.24 0.49 2.81
CA ALA A 26 0.75 1.03 3.72
C ALA A 26 2.13 0.45 3.35
N ALA A 27 3.17 1.25 3.53
CA ALA A 27 4.53 0.81 3.30
C ALA A 27 5.54 1.45 4.25
N GLU A 28 6.60 0.69 4.48
CA GLU A 28 7.85 1.18 5.06
C GLU A 28 9.00 0.93 4.10
N ILE A 29 9.86 1.93 3.96
CA ILE A 29 11.06 1.87 3.12
C ILE A 29 12.29 2.04 4.01
N ARG A 30 13.19 1.06 3.99
CA ARG A 30 14.43 1.01 4.77
C ARG A 30 15.65 0.99 3.86
N VAL A 31 16.77 1.51 4.38
CA VAL A 31 18.08 1.43 3.70
C VAL A 31 18.76 0.09 3.97
N GLN A 32 18.49 -0.54 5.12
CA GLN A 32 19.05 -1.82 5.52
C GLN A 32 18.08 -2.58 6.42
N GLU A 33 18.27 -3.90 6.51
CA GLU A 33 17.47 -4.78 7.37
C GLU A 33 17.66 -4.42 8.85
N GLY A 34 16.59 -4.52 9.65
CA GLY A 34 16.59 -4.16 11.07
C GLY A 34 16.70 -2.66 11.37
N GLY A 35 16.93 -1.79 10.37
CA GLY A 35 16.97 -0.35 10.53
C GLY A 35 15.58 0.29 10.70
N HIS A 36 15.54 1.51 11.22
CA HIS A 36 14.31 2.31 11.23
C HIS A 36 13.85 2.65 9.81
N PRO A 37 12.53 2.73 9.54
CA PRO A 37 12.01 3.22 8.29
C PRO A 37 12.55 4.61 7.98
N ALA A 38 13.10 4.75 6.79
CA ALA A 38 13.55 6.01 6.24
C ALA A 38 12.34 6.79 5.65
N VAL A 39 11.34 6.06 5.16
CA VAL A 39 10.02 6.57 4.75
C VAL A 39 8.93 5.65 5.30
N THR A 40 7.83 6.24 5.77
CA THR A 40 6.53 5.58 5.90
C THR A 40 5.57 6.23 4.90
N TRP A 41 4.73 5.42 4.26
CA TRP A 41 3.83 5.88 3.22
C TRP A 41 2.49 5.17 3.30
N GLU A 42 1.41 5.91 3.07
CA GLU A 42 0.08 5.34 2.89
C GLU A 42 -0.55 5.92 1.62
N CYS A 43 -1.24 5.08 0.85
CA CYS A 43 -1.95 5.49 -0.36
C CYS A 43 -3.24 4.72 -0.55
N VAL A 44 -4.29 5.46 -0.91
CA VAL A 44 -5.56 4.88 -1.33
C VAL A 44 -5.55 4.66 -2.84
N ASN A 45 -5.64 3.40 -3.25
CA ASN A 45 -5.76 2.99 -4.64
C ASN A 45 -7.24 2.80 -4.95
N VAL A 46 -7.74 3.45 -6.00
CA VAL A 46 -9.13 3.33 -6.46
C VAL A 46 -9.15 2.55 -7.76
N LEU A 47 -10.00 1.52 -7.84
CA LEU A 47 -10.22 0.75 -9.05
C LEU A 47 -11.29 1.45 -9.91
N TRP A 48 -10.91 1.79 -11.13
CA TRP A 48 -11.75 2.53 -12.06
C TRP A 48 -11.84 1.80 -13.40
N ASP A 49 -13.05 1.64 -13.91
CA ASP A 49 -13.30 1.15 -15.25
C ASP A 49 -13.39 2.34 -16.22
N HIS A 50 -12.42 2.44 -17.11
CA HIS A 50 -12.36 3.50 -18.11
C HIS A 50 -13.32 3.28 -19.29
N ALA A 51 -13.84 2.07 -19.52
CA ALA A 51 -14.82 1.82 -20.58
C ALA A 51 -16.20 2.33 -20.16
N THR A 52 -16.63 2.00 -18.94
CA THR A 52 -17.93 2.44 -18.40
C THR A 52 -17.86 3.77 -17.64
N GLN A 53 -16.67 4.29 -17.36
CA GLN A 53 -16.45 5.49 -16.52
C GLN A 53 -17.09 5.35 -15.14
N THR A 54 -16.92 4.19 -14.51
CA THR A 54 -17.45 3.90 -13.17
C THR A 54 -16.41 3.24 -12.28
N SER A 55 -16.67 3.22 -10.96
CA SER A 55 -15.83 2.46 -10.02
C SER A 55 -15.94 0.97 -10.31
N TRP A 56 -14.81 0.27 -10.44
CA TRP A 56 -14.78 -1.18 -10.62
C TRP A 56 -14.81 -1.88 -9.25
N PRO A 57 -15.88 -2.64 -8.90
CA PRO A 57 -15.94 -3.34 -7.63
C PRO A 57 -14.91 -4.48 -7.55
N ILE A 58 -14.29 -4.62 -6.38
CA ILE A 58 -13.43 -5.76 -6.04
C ILE A 58 -14.32 -7.00 -5.91
N THR A 59 -14.01 -8.05 -6.66
CA THR A 59 -14.71 -9.34 -6.56
C THR A 59 -14.30 -10.08 -5.29
N ASP A 60 -15.11 -11.03 -4.83
CA ASP A 60 -14.82 -11.79 -3.62
C ASP A 60 -13.51 -12.59 -3.71
N SER A 61 -13.18 -13.12 -4.90
CA SER A 61 -11.90 -13.80 -5.13
C SER A 61 -10.69 -12.87 -4.95
N VAL A 62 -10.73 -11.68 -5.56
CA VAL A 62 -9.67 -10.69 -5.44
C VAL A 62 -9.59 -10.17 -4.01
N ARG A 63 -10.75 -9.96 -3.35
CA ARG A 63 -10.79 -9.60 -1.93
C ARG A 63 -10.06 -10.62 -1.08
N ALA A 64 -10.37 -11.92 -1.25
CA ALA A 64 -9.71 -12.98 -0.49
C ALA A 64 -8.19 -12.98 -0.72
N ASP A 65 -7.74 -12.72 -1.96
CA ASP A 65 -6.32 -12.60 -2.27
C ASP A 65 -5.66 -11.42 -1.54
N LEU A 66 -6.32 -10.25 -1.52
CA LEU A 66 -5.87 -9.03 -0.87
C LEU A 66 -5.84 -9.17 0.66
N GLU A 67 -6.83 -9.85 1.25
CA GLU A 67 -6.97 -10.05 2.69
C GLU A 67 -5.78 -10.79 3.31
N ARG A 68 -5.07 -11.63 2.53
CA ARG A 68 -3.83 -12.31 2.98
C ARG A 68 -2.70 -11.34 3.31
N TYR A 69 -2.77 -10.10 2.83
CA TYR A 69 -1.77 -9.06 3.05
C TYR A 69 -2.26 -7.96 3.99
N LEU A 70 -3.39 -8.17 4.69
CA LEU A 70 -3.88 -7.23 5.68
C LEU A 70 -2.91 -7.16 6.87
N GLY A 71 -2.60 -5.94 7.28
CA GLY A 71 -1.84 -5.62 8.48
C GLY A 71 -2.39 -4.37 9.15
N ASP A 72 -1.79 -4.00 10.27
CA ASP A 72 -2.22 -2.83 11.02
C ASP A 72 -2.01 -1.54 10.21
N PRO A 73 -2.92 -0.56 10.29
CA PRO A 73 -2.69 0.75 9.70
C PRO A 73 -1.40 1.37 10.24
N LEU A 74 -0.71 2.16 9.41
CA LEU A 74 0.38 2.99 9.92
C LEU A 74 -0.20 3.93 10.99
N PRO A 75 0.51 4.16 12.11
CA PRO A 75 0.10 5.15 13.08
C PRO A 75 0.20 6.53 12.43
N THR A 76 -0.92 7.01 11.88
CA THR A 76 -1.01 8.33 11.29
C THR A 76 -0.82 9.37 12.38
N ARG A 77 0.18 10.25 12.24
CA ARG A 77 0.11 11.55 12.91
C ARG A 77 -0.92 12.38 12.13
N GLY A 78 -2.10 12.53 12.70
CA GLY A 78 -3.00 13.63 12.35
C GLY A 78 -2.41 14.95 12.81
#